data_AF-A0A1F9BDH1-F1
#
_entry.id   AF-A0A1F9BDH1-F1
#
_cell.length_a   1.000
_cell.length_b   1.000
_cell.length_c   1.000
_cell.angle_alpha   90.00
_cell.angle_beta   90.00
_cell.angle_gamma   90.00
#
_symmetry.space_group_name_H-M   'P 1'
#
loop_
_entity.id
_entity.type
_entity.pdbx_description
1 polymer ?
#
loop_
_entity_poly.entity_id
_entity_poly.type
_entity_poly.pdbx_seq_one_letter_code
_entity_poly.pdbx_strand_id
1 'polypeptide(L)'
;MAYTLKELQELSDDQLISEHDALAQSTVMGINYYRDELNRRGQNRQTEAMLLYTRRLLWLTVFVAILTVVNVVAILIPLFREIP
;
A
#
# COMPACT_ATOMS: atom_id res chain seq x y z
N MET A 1 -4.62 16.85 29.15
CA MET A 1 -3.65 17.62 28.34
C MET A 1 -3.70 17.06 26.94
N ALA A 2 -3.66 17.89 25.89
CA ALA A 2 -3.58 17.37 24.52
C ALA A 2 -2.15 16.92 24.23
N TYR A 3 -1.98 15.75 23.59
CA TYR A 3 -0.67 15.29 23.15
C TYR A 3 -0.13 16.20 22.05
N THR A 4 1.18 16.43 22.08
CA THR A 4 1.90 16.99 20.93
C THR A 4 1.93 15.98 19.80
N LEU A 5 2.16 16.45 18.56
CA LEU A 5 2.28 15.56 17.40
C LEU A 5 3.36 14.49 17.57
N LYS A 6 4.48 14.84 18.24
CA LYS A 6 5.58 13.91 18.48
C LYS A 6 5.16 12.80 19.45
N GLU A 7 4.54 13.18 20.57
CA GLU A 7 4.02 12.20 21.53
C GLU A 7 2.97 11.28 20.89
N LEU A 8 2.11 11.83 20.02
CA LEU A 8 1.12 11.04 19.28
C LEU A 8 1.74 9.97 18.38
N GLN A 9 2.90 10.27 17.78
CA GLN A 9 3.63 9.36 16.92
C GLN A 9 4.36 8.27 17.70
N GLU A 10 4.69 8.52 18.97
CA GLU A 10 5.34 7.55 19.86
C GLU A 10 4.34 6.55 20.47
N LEU A 11 3.06 6.92 20.56
CA LEU A 11 2.01 6.01 21.04
C LEU A 11 1.75 4.86 20.07
N SER A 12 1.49 3.67 20.61
CA SER A 12 0.99 2.53 19.84
C SER A 12 -0.46 2.71 19.40
N ASP A 13 -0.90 1.95 18.39
CA ASP A 13 -2.29 1.99 17.90
C ASP A 13 -3.28 1.65 19.04
N ASP A 14 -2.95 0.67 19.89
CA ASP A 14 -3.79 0.28 21.05
C ASP A 14 -3.89 1.38 22.10
N GLN A 15 -2.77 2.09 22.35
CA GLN A 15 -2.77 3.25 23.26
C GLN A 15 -3.60 4.41 22.69
N LEU A 16 -3.49 4.69 21.38
CA LEU A 16 -4.31 5.71 20.72
C LEU A 16 -5.80 5.41 20.83
N ILE A 17 -6.19 4.14 20.70
CA ILE A 17 -7.58 3.68 20.87
C ILE A 17 -8.02 3.84 22.33
N SER A 18 -7.21 3.35 23.28
CA SER A 18 -7.54 3.44 24.71
C SER A 18 -7.71 4.88 25.19
N GLU A 19 -6.82 5.78 24.80
CA GLU A 19 -6.89 7.20 25.15
C GLU A 19 -8.09 7.90 24.48
N HIS A 20 -8.35 7.57 23.21
CA HIS A 20 -9.54 8.04 22.51
C HIS A 20 -10.82 7.60 23.22
N ASP A 21 -10.96 6.32 23.57
CA ASP A 21 -12.18 5.77 24.16
C ASP A 21 -12.42 6.27 25.58
N ALA A 22 -11.35 6.48 26.36
CA ALA A 22 -11.43 7.10 27.67
C ALA A 22 -11.96 8.55 27.59
N LEU A 23 -11.52 9.32 26.60
CA LEU A 23 -11.93 10.71 26.40
C LEU A 23 -13.29 10.82 25.68
N ALA A 24 -13.66 9.85 24.84
CA ALA A 24 -14.92 9.82 24.10
C ALA A 24 -16.15 9.71 25.01
N GLN A 25 -16.01 9.20 26.23
CA GLN A 25 -17.07 9.18 27.24
C GLN A 25 -17.35 10.56 27.85
N SER A 26 -16.54 11.57 27.52
CA SER A 26 -16.69 12.95 27.99
C SER A 26 -17.04 13.89 26.83
N THR A 27 -17.66 15.03 27.12
CA THR A 27 -17.98 16.11 26.15
C THR A 27 -16.75 16.90 25.69
N VAL A 28 -15.54 16.31 25.79
CA VAL A 28 -14.28 16.98 25.45
C VAL A 28 -14.16 17.11 23.93
N MET A 29 -14.11 18.37 23.48
CA MET A 29 -13.88 18.74 22.10
C MET A 29 -12.42 18.41 21.71
N GLY A 30 -12.20 17.82 20.54
CA GLY A 30 -10.86 17.60 19.99
C GLY A 30 -10.29 16.20 20.16
N ILE A 31 -11.09 15.13 20.24
CA ILE A 31 -10.60 13.74 20.22
C ILE A 31 -10.31 13.19 18.80
N ASN A 32 -10.66 13.96 17.76
CA ASN A 32 -10.54 13.50 16.36
C ASN A 32 -9.10 13.23 15.92
N TYR A 33 -8.10 13.91 16.52
CA TYR A 33 -6.70 13.74 16.12
C TYR A 33 -6.18 12.30 16.34
N TYR A 34 -6.72 11.57 17.33
CA TYR A 34 -6.39 10.15 17.51
C TYR A 34 -6.85 9.31 16.32
N ARG A 35 -8.07 9.57 15.83
CA ARG A 35 -8.64 8.89 14.67
C ARG A 35 -7.88 9.27 13.40
N ASP A 36 -7.52 10.54 13.25
CA ASP A 36 -6.76 11.02 12.11
C ASP A 36 -5.37 10.37 12.04
N GLU A 37 -4.70 10.18 13.18
CA GLU A 37 -3.42 9.48 13.25
C GLU A 37 -3.54 7.98 12.96
N LEU A 38 -4.55 7.30 13.52
CA LEU A 38 -4.84 5.90 13.18
C LEU A 38 -5.13 5.73 11.67
N ASN A 39 -5.90 6.65 11.10
CA ASN A 39 -6.19 6.68 9.67
C ASN A 39 -4.92 6.94 8.84
N ARG A 40 -4.05 7.84 9.28
CA ARG A 40 -2.75 8.11 8.62
C ARG A 40 -1.88 6.85 8.62
N ARG A 41 -1.76 6.17 9.76
CA ARG A 41 -1.02 4.90 9.89
C ARG A 41 -1.63 3.80 9.02
N GLY A 42 -2.95 3.68 9.03
CA GLY A 42 -3.68 2.75 8.17
C GLY A 42 -3.41 2.98 6.68
N GLN A 43 -3.46 4.24 6.23
CA GLN A 43 -3.14 4.61 4.85
C GLN A 43 -1.67 4.32 4.49
N ASN A 44 -0.73 4.56 5.40
CA ASN A 44 0.68 4.24 5.17
C ASN A 44 0.87 2.73 4.96
N ARG A 45 0.29 1.88 5.83
CA ARG A 45 0.33 0.42 5.70
C ARG A 45 -0.28 -0.07 4.38
N GLN A 46 -1.42 0.51 3.98
CA GLN A 46 -2.07 0.19 2.71
C GLN A 46 -1.21 0.61 1.51
N THR A 47 -0.57 1.79 1.58
CA THR A 47 0.33 2.29 0.54
C THR A 47 1.56 1.39 0.40
N GLU A 48 2.17 0.98 1.51
CA GLU A 48 3.31 0.04 1.50
C GLU A 48 2.93 -1.31 0.88
N ALA A 49 1.77 -1.87 1.25
CA ALA A 49 1.25 -3.09 0.65
C ALA A 49 1.00 -2.91 -0.86
N MET A 50 0.42 -1.78 -1.27
CA MET A 50 0.19 -1.45 -2.67
C MET A 50 1.51 -1.36 -3.45
N LEU A 51 2.54 -0.70 -2.90
CA LEU A 51 3.87 -0.63 -3.53
C LEU A 51 4.50 -2.01 -3.71
N LEU A 52 4.33 -2.91 -2.75
CA LEU A 52 4.77 -4.30 -2.89
C LEU A 52 4.05 -5.01 -4.04
N TYR A 53 2.73 -4.86 -4.15
CA TYR A 53 1.95 -5.43 -5.25
C TYR A 53 2.34 -4.84 -6.61
N THR A 54 2.51 -3.53 -6.71
CA THR A 54 2.94 -2.84 -7.94
C THR A 54 4.31 -3.34 -8.40
N ARG A 55 5.26 -3.54 -7.47
CA ARG A 55 6.57 -4.12 -7.81
C ARG A 55 6.45 -5.54 -8.35
N ARG A 56 5.60 -6.38 -7.75
CA ARG A 56 5.34 -7.75 -8.24
C ARG A 56 4.68 -7.75 -9.62
N LEU A 57 3.72 -6.86 -9.85
CA LEU A 57 3.06 -6.69 -11.15
C LEU A 57 4.03 -6.25 -12.24
N LEU A 58 5.00 -5.39 -11.92
CA LEU A 58 6.04 -5.00 -12.85
C LEU A 58 6.86 -6.21 -13.31
N TRP A 59 7.28 -7.06 -12.37
CA TRP A 59 8.01 -8.29 -12.71
C TRP A 59 7.18 -9.27 -13.55
N LEU A 60 5.90 -9.45 -13.21
CA LEU A 60 5.00 -10.29 -14.01
C LEU A 60 4.80 -9.73 -15.41
N THR A 61 4.64 -8.41 -15.55
CA THR A 61 4.50 -7.74 -16.85
C THR A 61 5.75 -7.94 -17.70
N VAL A 62 6.95 -7.74 -17.12
CA VAL A 62 8.22 -7.96 -17.82
C VAL A 62 8.35 -9.42 -18.26
N PHE A 63 7.99 -10.37 -17.40
CA PHE A 63 8.02 -11.79 -17.73
C PHE A 63 7.09 -12.14 -18.90
N VAL A 64 5.84 -11.67 -18.85
CA VAL A 64 4.86 -11.88 -19.93
C VAL A 64 5.32 -11.21 -21.23
N ALA A 65 5.91 -10.01 -21.16
CA ALA A 65 6.46 -9.33 -22.33
C ALA A 65 7.58 -10.15 -22.99
N ILE A 66 8.50 -10.71 -22.21
CA ILE A 66 9.56 -11.59 -22.71
C ILE A 66 8.95 -12.83 -23.38
N LEU A 67 8.00 -13.50 -22.72
CA LEU A 67 7.33 -14.67 -23.29
C LEU A 67 6.59 -14.34 -24.59
N THR A 68 5.98 -13.16 -24.66
CA THR A 68 5.28 -12.68 -25.85
C THR A 68 6.26 -12.47 -27.00
N VAL A 69 7.41 -11.84 -26.75
CA VAL A 69 8.47 -11.70 -27.76
C VAL A 69 8.97 -13.05 -28.23
N VAL A 70 9.26 -13.97 -27.30
CA VAL A 70 9.70 -15.34 -27.64
C VAL A 70 8.65 -16.05 -28.50
N ASN A 71 7.37 -15.95 -28.14
CA ASN A 71 6.28 -16.55 -28.90
C ASN A 71 6.19 -15.98 -30.33
N VAL A 72 6.26 -14.65 -30.47
CA VAL A 72 6.26 -13.98 -31.78
C VAL A 72 7.44 -14.43 -32.63
N VAL A 73 8.66 -14.49 -32.07
CA VAL A 73 9.85 -14.97 -32.79
C VAL A 73 9.71 -16.44 -33.20
N ALA A 74 9.21 -17.29 -32.30
CA ALA A 74 8.99 -18.71 -32.57
C ALA A 74 7.98 -18.95 -33.70
N ILE A 75 7.03 -18.05 -33.91
CA ILE A 75 6.06 -18.11 -35.02
C ILE A 75 6.62 -17.48 -36.29
N LEU A 76 7.25 -16.30 -36.21
CA LEU A 76 7.70 -15.55 -37.39
C LEU A 76 8.88 -16.22 -38.11
N ILE A 77 9.86 -16.76 -37.38
CA ILE A 77 11.02 -17.43 -38.00
C ILE A 77 10.61 -18.56 -38.95
N PRO A 78 9.82 -19.57 -38.54
CA PRO A 78 9.40 -20.63 -39.45
C PRO A 78 8.50 -20.11 -40.56
N LEU A 79 7.60 -19.15 -40.28
CA LEU A 79 6.74 -18.57 -41.29
C LEU A 79 7.54 -17.93 -42.44
N PHE A 80 8.57 -17.13 -42.14
CA PHE A 80 9.44 -16.54 -43.17
C PHE A 80 10.33 -17.57 -43.88
N ARG A 81 10.60 -18.72 -43.26
CA ARG A 81 11.35 -19.82 -43.89
C ARG A 81 10.51 -20.62 -44.88
N GLU A 82 9.19 -20.69 -44.66
CA GLU A 82 8.25 -21.45 -45.49
C GLU A 82 7.59 -20.63 -46.60
N ILE A 83 7.76 -19.31 -46.60
CA ILE A 83 7.36 -18.45 -47.73
C ILE A 83 8.41 -18.61 -48.84
N PRO A 84 8.02 -19.08 -50.05
CA PRO A 84 8.93 -19.35 -51.18
C PRO A 84 9.56 -18.10 -51.79
#